data_AF-A0A6P5FMS4-F1
#
_entry.id   AF-A0A6P5FMS4-F1
#
_cell.length_a   1.000
_cell.length_b   1.000
_cell.length_c   1.000
_cell.angle_alpha   90.00
_cell.angle_beta   90.00
_cell.angle_gamma   90.00
#
_symmetry.space_group_name_H-M   'P 1'
#
loop_
_entity.id
_entity.type
_entity.pdbx_description
1 polymer ?
#
loop_
_entity_poly.entity_id
_entity_poly.type
_entity_poly.pdbx_seq_one_letter_code
_entity_poly.pdbx_strand_id
1 'polypeptide(L)'
;MVDSVVFVLTALLVAVAAAAFDVPAIPFDEGYSQLFGEGNLVRSPDGRSVRIMLNRYSGSGFISSDSYLHGFFSASIKLPAGYTAGVVVAFYVSSHKLE
;
A
#
# COMPACT_ATOMS: atom_id res chain seq x y z
N MET A 1 -33.64 -28.10 12.20
CA MET A 1 -33.69 -27.75 10.77
C MET A 1 -33.49 -26.25 10.57
N VAL A 2 -34.19 -25.39 11.32
CA VAL A 2 -34.04 -23.92 11.23
C VAL A 2 -32.65 -23.40 11.63
N ASP A 3 -32.06 -23.94 12.70
CA ASP A 3 -30.75 -23.45 13.19
C ASP A 3 -29.59 -23.78 12.23
N SER A 4 -29.66 -24.94 11.57
CA SER A 4 -28.70 -25.36 10.54
C SER A 4 -28.79 -24.48 9.29
N VAL A 5 -30.01 -24.08 8.89
CA VAL A 5 -30.21 -23.18 7.75
C VAL A 5 -29.70 -21.78 8.07
N VAL A 6 -29.97 -21.27 9.27
CA VAL A 6 -29.45 -19.97 9.72
C VAL A 6 -27.91 -19.98 9.75
N PHE A 7 -27.30 -21.01 10.32
CA PHE A 7 -25.84 -21.14 10.35
C PHE A 7 -25.21 -21.17 8.96
N VAL A 8 -25.79 -21.91 8.01
CA VAL A 8 -25.32 -21.96 6.62
C VAL A 8 -25.49 -20.60 5.93
N LEU A 9 -26.61 -19.91 6.14
CA LEU A 9 -26.85 -18.59 5.55
C LEU A 9 -25.88 -17.54 6.10
N THR A 10 -25.61 -17.56 7.42
CA THR A 10 -24.63 -16.67 8.06
C THR A 10 -23.22 -16.98 7.56
N ALA A 11 -22.83 -18.25 7.48
CA ALA A 11 -21.52 -18.63 6.95
C ALA A 11 -21.33 -18.21 5.49
N LEU A 12 -22.37 -18.34 4.65
CA LEU A 12 -22.35 -17.88 3.27
C LEU A 12 -22.21 -16.36 3.19
N LEU A 13 -22.96 -15.61 4.02
CA LEU A 13 -22.87 -14.15 4.07
C LEU A 13 -21.46 -13.68 4.47
N VAL A 14 -20.85 -14.33 5.46
CA VAL A 14 -19.47 -14.04 5.90
C VAL A 14 -18.45 -14.34 4.79
N ALA A 15 -18.60 -15.46 4.10
CA ALA A 15 -17.71 -15.82 2.99
C ALA A 15 -17.81 -14.82 1.82
N VAL A 16 -19.01 -14.38 1.46
CA VAL A 16 -19.24 -13.36 0.43
C VAL A 16 -18.63 -12.02 0.84
N ALA A 17 -18.83 -11.61 2.10
CA ALA A 17 -18.22 -10.38 2.62
C ALA A 17 -16.68 -10.45 2.56
N ALA A 18 -16.08 -11.57 2.99
CA ALA A 18 -14.62 -11.75 2.95
C ALA A 18 -14.06 -11.67 1.53
N ALA A 19 -14.73 -12.29 0.54
CA ALA A 19 -14.31 -12.23 -0.85
C ALA A 19 -14.42 -10.82 -1.46
N ALA A 20 -15.37 -10.00 -0.99
CA ALA A 20 -15.52 -8.61 -1.44
C ALA A 20 -14.37 -7.69 -0.99
N PHE A 21 -13.53 -8.13 -0.04
CA PHE A 21 -12.38 -7.37 0.46
C PHE A 21 -11.04 -7.88 -0.06
N ASP A 22 -11.02 -8.74 -1.08
CA ASP A 22 -9.77 -9.13 -1.74
C ASP A 22 -9.29 -7.98 -2.64
N VAL A 23 -8.31 -7.21 -2.14
CA VAL A 23 -7.69 -6.09 -2.86
C VAL A 23 -6.36 -6.58 -3.44
N PRO A 24 -6.29 -6.91 -4.74
CA PRO A 24 -5.07 -7.41 -5.34
C PRO A 24 -3.98 -6.34 -5.34
N ALA A 25 -2.74 -6.76 -5.11
CA ALA A 25 -1.59 -5.88 -5.27
C ALA A 25 -1.40 -5.52 -6.74
N ILE A 26 -1.30 -4.23 -7.02
CA ILE A 26 -1.01 -3.69 -8.36
C ILE A 26 0.50 -3.55 -8.56
N PRO A 27 1.00 -3.64 -9.81
CA PRO A 27 2.35 -3.20 -10.14
C PRO A 27 2.57 -1.73 -9.76
N PHE A 28 3.77 -1.40 -9.28
CA PHE A 28 4.09 -0.06 -8.80
C PHE A 28 3.83 1.02 -9.86
N ASP A 29 4.25 0.77 -11.11
CA ASP A 29 4.15 1.74 -12.20
C ASP A 29 2.69 1.96 -12.70
N GLU A 30 1.76 1.09 -12.33
CA GLU A 30 0.34 1.28 -12.66
C GLU A 30 -0.36 2.25 -11.70
N GLY A 31 0.06 2.30 -10.43
CA GLY A 31 -0.59 3.12 -9.41
C GLY A 31 0.23 4.29 -8.89
N TYR A 32 1.54 4.28 -9.08
CA TYR A 32 2.46 5.20 -8.44
C TYR A 32 3.60 5.64 -9.37
N SER A 33 4.17 6.80 -9.06
CA SER A 33 5.37 7.32 -9.68
C SER A 33 6.37 7.79 -8.62
N GLN A 34 7.65 7.85 -8.99
CA GLN A 34 8.67 8.38 -8.09
C GLN A 34 8.44 9.89 -7.88
N LEU A 35 8.39 10.31 -6.61
CA LEU A 35 8.25 11.71 -6.23
C LEU A 35 9.62 12.39 -6.08
N PHE A 36 10.58 11.74 -5.43
CA PHE A 36 11.95 12.25 -5.25
C PHE A 36 12.94 11.13 -4.94
N GLY A 37 14.24 11.47 -4.87
CA GLY A 37 15.27 10.61 -4.28
C GLY A 37 16.34 10.06 -5.21
N GLU A 38 16.44 10.50 -6.46
CA GLU A 38 17.63 10.34 -7.33
C GLU A 38 18.40 9.00 -7.20
N GLY A 39 17.72 7.87 -7.44
CA GLY A 39 18.32 6.52 -7.36
C GLY A 39 18.10 5.78 -6.02
N ASN A 40 17.58 6.45 -4.99
CA ASN A 40 17.17 5.83 -3.73
C ASN A 40 15.81 5.10 -3.81
N LEU A 41 15.24 4.94 -5.00
CA LEU A 41 14.02 4.16 -5.23
C LEU A 41 14.33 3.05 -6.22
N VAL A 42 14.23 1.80 -5.75
CA VAL A 42 14.54 0.61 -6.55
C VAL A 42 13.33 -0.31 -6.57
N ARG A 43 12.83 -0.60 -7.77
CA ARG A 43 11.71 -1.52 -8.01
C ARG A 43 12.21 -2.96 -8.02
N SER A 44 11.38 -3.90 -7.55
CA SER A 44 11.68 -5.32 -7.72
C SER A 44 11.54 -5.74 -9.19
N PRO A 45 12.20 -6.83 -9.61
CA PRO A 45 12.11 -7.32 -10.99
C PRO A 45 10.69 -7.69 -11.44
N ASP A 46 9.82 -8.08 -10.51
CA ASP A 46 8.40 -8.39 -10.78
C ASP A 46 7.49 -7.14 -10.74
N GLY A 47 8.04 -5.96 -10.46
CA GLY A 47 7.32 -4.69 -10.43
C GLY A 47 6.32 -4.52 -9.27
N ARG A 48 6.18 -5.52 -8.38
CA ARG A 48 5.16 -5.52 -7.32
C ARG A 48 5.61 -4.96 -5.98
N SER A 49 6.89 -4.64 -5.84
CA SER A 49 7.43 -4.03 -4.64
C SER A 49 8.43 -2.93 -4.97
N VAL A 50 8.57 -2.00 -4.03
CA VAL A 50 9.51 -0.89 -4.13
C VAL A 50 10.32 -0.82 -2.85
N ARG A 51 11.62 -0.60 -2.99
CA ARG A 51 12.54 -0.33 -1.90
C ARG A 51 12.97 1.13 -1.97
N ILE A 52 12.58 1.88 -0.95
CA ILE A 52 13.05 3.25 -0.73
C ILE A 52 14.24 3.26 0.24
N MET A 53 15.10 4.27 0.12
CA MET A 53 16.32 4.41 0.91
C MET A 53 16.44 5.83 1.43
N LEU A 54 16.97 5.95 2.64
CA LEU A 54 17.43 7.21 3.21
C LEU A 54 18.94 7.10 3.42
N ASN A 55 19.67 8.06 2.87
CA ASN A 55 21.09 8.21 3.12
C ASN A 55 21.39 9.67 3.51
N ARG A 56 22.67 10.00 3.76
CA ARG A 56 23.07 11.35 4.20
C ARG A 56 22.78 12.47 3.19
N TYR A 57 22.53 12.14 1.93
CA TYR A 57 22.32 13.10 0.86
C TYR A 57 20.84 13.32 0.57
N SER A 58 20.03 12.26 0.57
CA SER A 58 18.61 12.33 0.25
C SER A 58 17.84 11.14 0.81
N GLY A 59 16.53 11.35 1.00
CA GLY A 59 15.56 10.27 1.16
C GLY A 59 15.07 9.74 -0.18
N SER A 60 13.91 9.11 -0.17
CA SER A 60 13.09 8.89 -1.36
C SER A 60 11.62 8.76 -0.99
N GLY A 61 10.77 8.97 -1.99
CA GLY A 61 9.34 8.86 -1.84
C GLY A 61 8.68 8.65 -3.20
N PHE A 62 7.43 8.22 -3.15
CA PHE A 62 6.58 8.03 -4.31
C PHE A 62 5.22 8.65 -4.04
N ILE A 63 4.49 8.92 -5.11
CA ILE A 63 3.16 9.52 -5.09
C ILE A 63 2.22 8.73 -5.99
N SER A 64 0.93 8.70 -5.67
CA SER A 64 -0.06 8.08 -6.55
C SER A 64 -0.10 8.79 -7.90
N SER A 65 -0.30 8.03 -8.96
CA SER A 65 -0.45 8.59 -10.32
C SER A 65 -1.72 9.43 -10.45
N ASP A 66 -2.78 9.04 -9.72
CA ASP A 66 -4.07 9.73 -9.71
C ASP A 66 -4.38 10.35 -8.35
N SER A 67 -5.33 11.30 -8.36
CA SER A 67 -5.95 11.85 -7.16
C SER A 67 -7.27 11.12 -6.87
N TYR A 68 -7.57 10.92 -5.59
CA TYR A 68 -8.74 10.18 -5.15
C TYR A 68 -9.59 11.00 -4.18
N LEU A 69 -10.92 10.92 -4.30
CA LEU A 69 -11.87 11.49 -3.35
C LEU A 69 -12.17 10.53 -2.19
N HIS A 70 -12.25 9.24 -2.49
CA HIS A 70 -12.45 8.16 -1.54
C HIS A 70 -11.76 6.90 -2.06
N GLY A 71 -11.41 5.99 -1.16
CA GLY A 71 -10.77 4.73 -1.51
C GLY A 71 -10.27 3.99 -0.29
N PHE A 72 -9.93 2.72 -0.50
CA PHE A 72 -9.18 1.92 0.46
C PHE A 72 -7.74 1.79 -0.05
N PHE A 73 -6.79 2.30 0.72
CA PHE A 73 -5.37 2.32 0.35
C PHE A 73 -4.61 1.40 1.30
N SER A 74 -4.04 0.33 0.73
CA SER A 74 -3.28 -0.66 1.50
C SER A 74 -1.94 -0.93 0.86
N ALA A 75 -0.93 -1.15 1.69
CA ALA A 75 0.39 -1.58 1.27
C ALA A 75 0.96 -2.57 2.30
N SER A 76 1.71 -3.56 1.82
CA SER A 76 2.56 -4.38 2.68
C SER A 76 3.89 -3.67 2.90
N ILE A 77 4.21 -3.33 4.15
CA ILE A 77 5.36 -2.50 4.49
C ILE A 77 6.32 -3.28 5.38
N LYS A 78 7.55 -3.44 4.93
CA LYS A 78 8.66 -3.95 5.75
C LYS A 78 9.53 -2.79 6.22
N LEU A 79 9.63 -2.62 7.53
CA LEU A 79 10.45 -1.57 8.14
C LEU A 79 11.95 -1.89 8.08
N PRO A 80 12.83 -0.87 8.02
CA PRO A 80 14.26 -1.05 8.11
C PRO A 80 14.65 -1.72 9.45
N ALA A 81 15.63 -2.62 9.39
CA ALA A 81 16.18 -3.28 10.57
C ALA A 81 17.37 -2.51 11.15
N GLY A 82 17.66 -2.71 12.44
CA GLY A 82 18.81 -2.10 13.12
C GLY A 82 18.49 -0.75 13.76
N TYR A 83 19.49 0.14 13.85
CA TYR A 83 19.35 1.44 14.48
C TYR A 83 18.73 2.46 13.52
N THR A 84 17.53 2.92 13.85
CA THR A 84 16.71 3.81 13.00
C THR A 84 16.26 5.07 13.74
N ALA A 85 16.99 5.49 14.78
CA ALA A 85 16.63 6.68 15.54
C ALA A 85 16.56 7.92 14.64
N GLY A 86 15.46 8.67 14.73
CA GLY A 86 15.21 9.85 13.91
C GLY A 86 14.74 9.57 12.47
N VAL A 87 14.63 8.30 12.06
CA VAL A 87 14.10 7.93 10.74
C VAL A 87 12.59 7.73 10.82
N VAL A 88 11.85 8.33 9.87
CA VAL A 88 10.41 8.15 9.72
C VAL A 88 10.12 7.43 8.41
N VAL A 89 9.29 6.38 8.47
CA VAL A 89 8.68 5.73 7.30
C VAL A 89 7.20 6.08 7.33
N ALA A 90 6.70 6.68 6.25
CA ALA A 90 5.32 7.16 6.19
C ALA A 90 4.60 6.60 4.95
N PHE A 91 3.35 6.21 5.15
CA PHE A 91 2.37 5.93 4.10
C PHE A 91 1.10 6.70 4.47
N TYR A 92 0.74 7.70 3.68
CA TYR A 92 -0.29 8.67 4.03
C TYR A 92 -0.99 9.24 2.79
N VAL A 93 -2.14 9.87 3.01
CA VAL A 93 -2.90 10.60 1.99
C VAL A 93 -2.81 12.09 2.30
N SER A 94 -2.63 12.91 1.27
CA SER A 94 -2.61 14.37 1.38
C SER A 94 -3.44 14.98 0.26
N SER A 95 -4.20 16.02 0.58
CA SER A 95 -4.98 16.80 -0.39
C SER A 95 -4.17 17.94 -1.02
N HIS A 96 -2.89 18.07 -0.68
CA HIS A 96 -2.05 19.15 -1.19
C HIS A 96 -1.56 18.84 -2.61
N LYS A 97 -1.93 19.68 -3.57
CA LYS A 97 -1.41 19.61 -4.94
C LYS A 97 0.00 20.21 -4.94
N LEU A 98 0.98 19.48 -5.47
CA LEU A 98 2.30 20.07 -5.76
C LEU A 98 2.10 20.94 -7.00
N GLU A 99 1.99 22.25 -6.81
CA GLU A 99 2.10 23.25 -7.88
C GLU A 99 3.58 23.58 -8.15
#